data_AF-A0A1L3NH62-F1
#
_entry.id   AF-A0A1L3NH62-F1
#
_cell.length_a   1.000
_cell.length_b   1.000
_cell.length_c   1.000
_cell.angle_alpha   90.00
_cell.angle_beta   90.00
_cell.angle_gamma   90.00
#
_symmetry.space_group_name_H-M   'P 1'
#
loop_
_entity.id
_entity.type
_entity.pdbx_description
1 polymer ?
#
loop_
_entity_poly.entity_id
_entity_poly.type
_entity_poly.pdbx_seq_one_letter_code
_entity_poly.pdbx_strand_id
1 'polypeptide(L)' 'MKVCLIKRGKITHVGFEAKVMGEVDNYSICNKRWDIKDKVSIGETSEVTCKRCQKILRKVDENGCVTLK' A
#
# COMPACT_ATOMS: atom_id res chain seq x y z
N MET A 1 1.11 -12.30 5.08
CA MET A 1 0.32 -11.98 3.87
C MET A 1 1.21 -11.14 3.00
N LYS A 2 1.38 -11.50 1.74
CA LYS A 2 2.19 -10.71 0.83
C LYS A 2 1.44 -9.45 0.41
N VAL A 3 2.13 -8.33 0.42
CA VAL A 3 1.63 -7.03 0.01
C VAL A 3 2.66 -6.32 -0.84
N CYS A 4 2.18 -5.43 -1.70
CA CYS A 4 3.05 -4.46 -2.33
C CYS A 4 3.53 -3.47 -1.25
N LEU A 5 4.84 -3.27 -1.17
CA LEU A 5 5.49 -2.35 -0.26
C LEU A 5 6.00 -1.16 -1.05
N ILE A 6 5.70 0.05 -0.57
CA ILE A 6 6.21 1.31 -1.11
C ILE A 6 7.08 1.95 -0.04
N LYS A 7 8.38 2.07 -0.31
CA LYS A 7 9.33 2.67 0.64
C LYS A 7 9.60 4.13 0.30
N ARG A 8 9.28 5.02 1.24
CA ARG A 8 9.58 6.46 1.17
C ARG A 8 10.37 6.91 2.38
N GLY A 9 11.64 7.23 2.14
CA GLY A 9 12.60 7.49 3.21
C GLY A 9 12.70 6.29 4.14
N LYS A 10 12.34 6.50 5.42
CA LYS A 10 12.37 5.47 6.48
C LYS A 10 11.02 4.77 6.70
N ILE A 11 9.97 5.18 5.97
CA ILE A 11 8.61 4.64 6.15
C ILE A 11 8.29 3.68 5.02
N THR A 12 7.74 2.52 5.37
CA THR A 12 7.24 1.51 4.45
C THR A 12 5.71 1.51 4.49
N HIS A 13 5.10 1.73 3.33
CA HIS A 13 3.65 1.78 3.12
C HIS A 13 3.19 0.50 2.41
N VAL A 14 1.88 0.23 2.49
CA VAL A 14 1.23 -0.78 1.64
C VAL A 14 0.79 -0.10 0.35
N GLY A 15 1.33 -0.60 -0.75
CA GLY A 15 1.02 -0.20 -2.11
C GLY A 15 -0.12 -1.01 -2.73
N PHE A 16 -0.69 -0.47 -3.79
CA PHE A 16 -1.56 -1.13 -4.74
C PHE A 16 -1.43 -0.43 -6.09
N GLU A 17 -1.62 -1.17 -7.18
CA GLU A 17 -1.71 -0.57 -8.51
C GLU A 17 -3.17 -0.18 -8.78
N ALA A 18 -3.37 1.01 -9.34
CA ALA A 18 -4.68 1.41 -9.82
C ALA A 18 -4.57 2.10 -11.17
N LYS A 19 -5.54 1.82 -12.04
CA LYS A 19 -5.69 2.51 -13.31
C LYS A 19 -6.55 3.75 -13.13
N VAL A 20 -5.96 4.92 -13.30
CA VAL A 20 -6.66 6.22 -13.19
C VAL A 20 -6.48 6.96 -14.50
N MET A 21 -7.59 7.37 -15.13
CA MET A 21 -7.59 8.12 -16.39
C MET A 21 -6.77 7.49 -17.54
N GLY A 22 -6.66 6.15 -17.55
CA GLY A 22 -5.95 5.42 -18.61
C GLY A 22 -4.51 5.01 -18.25
N GLU A 23 -3.94 5.60 -17.21
CA GLU A 23 -2.58 5.33 -16.75
C GLU A 23 -2.59 4.38 -15.54
N VAL A 24 -1.66 3.43 -15.50
CA VAL A 24 -1.44 2.54 -14.35
C VAL A 24 -0.44 3.19 -13.43
N ASP A 25 -0.91 3.61 -12.26
CA ASP A 25 -0.12 4.30 -11.24
C ASP A 25 -0.05 3.42 -9.97
N ASN A 26 1.02 3.59 -9.20
CA ASN A 26 1.18 2.98 -7.89
C ASN A 26 0.65 3.91 -6.79
N TYR A 27 -0.18 3.38 -5.92
CA TYR A 27 -0.86 4.10 -4.84
C TYR A 27 -0.56 3.45 -3.50
N SER A 28 -0.47 4.22 -2.43
CA SER A 28 -0.52 3.66 -1.08
C SER A 28 -1.94 3.71 -0.56
N ILE A 29 -2.30 2.72 0.24
CA ILE A 29 -3.64 2.65 0.86
C ILE A 29 -3.92 3.82 1.83
N CYS A 30 -2.90 4.56 2.28
CA CYS A 30 -3.08 5.64 3.26
C CYS A 30 -2.86 7.07 2.73
N ASN A 31 -2.29 7.24 1.54
CA ASN A 31 -1.89 8.51 0.93
C ASN A 31 -1.98 8.37 -0.60
N LYS A 32 -2.75 9.25 -1.23
CA LYS A 32 -3.48 8.98 -2.49
C LYS A 32 -2.72 9.14 -3.82
N ARG A 33 -1.40 9.35 -3.90
CA ARG A 33 -0.63 9.27 -5.16
C ARG A 33 0.88 9.19 -4.89
N TRP A 34 1.62 8.39 -5.66
CA TRP A 34 3.07 8.18 -5.47
C TRP A 34 3.84 8.42 -6.76
N ASP A 35 5.11 8.77 -6.61
CA ASP A 35 5.98 9.25 -7.66
C ASP A 35 6.98 8.13 -8.06
N ILE A 36 7.53 8.18 -9.27
CA ILE A 36 8.41 7.13 -9.84
C ILE A 36 9.67 6.90 -8.98
N LYS A 37 10.03 7.85 -8.13
CA LYS A 37 11.21 7.80 -7.24
C LYS A 37 11.04 6.86 -6.04
N ASP A 38 9.81 6.45 -5.73
CA ASP A 38 9.54 5.54 -4.62
C ASP A 38 9.85 4.09 -5.02
N LYS A 39 10.50 3.33 -4.13
CA LYS A 39 10.85 1.92 -4.41
C LYS A 39 9.68 1.01 -4.09
N VAL A 40 9.25 0.25 -5.09
CA VAL A 40 8.16 -0.73 -4.99
C VAL A 40 8.73 -2.15 -4.94
N SER A 41 8.28 -2.97 -3.99
CA SER A 41 8.68 -4.37 -3.86
C SER A 41 7.57 -5.22 -3.26
N ILE A 42 7.56 -6.52 -3.49
CA ILE A 42 6.66 -7.44 -2.78
C ILE A 42 7.32 -7.85 -1.47
N GLY A 43 6.58 -7.78 -0.36
CA GLY A 43 7.05 -8.24 0.95
C GLY A 43 5.90 -8.59 1.90
N GLU A 44 6.22 -8.78 3.16
CA GLU A 44 5.25 -9.17 4.19
C GLU A 44 4.59 -7.96 4.86
N THR A 45 3.36 -8.14 5.34
CA THR A 45 2.65 -7.12 6.12
C THR A 45 3.38 -6.67 7.39
N SER A 46 4.28 -7.49 7.94
CA SER A 46 5.12 -7.16 9.10
C SER A 46 6.18 -6.09 8.79
N GLU A 47 6.54 -5.90 7.52
CA GLU A 47 7.53 -4.92 7.07
C GLU A 47 6.94 -3.50 6.96
N VAL A 48 5.61 -3.38 7.07
CA VAL A 48 4.88 -2.11 6.99
C VAL A 48 5.10 -1.33 8.28
N THR A 49 5.76 -0.17 8.18
CA THR A 49 6.01 0.72 9.32
C THR A 49 5.04 1.91 9.37
N CYS A 50 4.26 2.16 8.30
CA CYS A 50 3.25 3.20 8.29
C CYS A 50 2.06 2.85 9.21
N LYS A 51 1.89 3.61 10.30
CA LYS A 51 0.79 3.42 11.27
C LYS A 51 -0.60 3.45 10.63
N ARG A 52 -0.82 4.26 9.59
CA ARG A 52 -2.12 4.32 8.88
C ARG A 52 -2.35 3.05 8.06
N CYS A 53 -1.34 2.59 7.31
CA CYS A 53 -1.43 1.33 6.58
C CYS A 53 -1.66 0.14 7.52
N GLN A 54 -0.96 0.08 8.65
CA GLN A 54 -1.17 -0.98 9.66
C GLN A 54 -2.61 -0.98 10.19
N LYS A 55 -3.21 0.19 10.46
CA LYS A 55 -4.62 0.29 10.88
C LYS A 55 -5.58 -0.22 9.81
N ILE A 56 -5.28 0.01 8.54
CA ILE A 56 -6.10 -0.47 7.42
C ILE A 56 -5.92 -1.99 7.26
N LEU A 57 -4.69 -2.50 7.36
CA LEU A 57 -4.40 -3.94 7.29
C LEU A 57 -5.13 -4.75 8.37
N ARG A 58 -5.35 -4.17 9.56
CA ARG A 58 -6.16 -4.81 10.62
C ARG A 58 -7.65 -4.96 10.28
N LYS A 59 -8.12 -4.28 9.23
CA LYS A 59 -9.50 -4.36 8.72
C LYS A 59 -9.60 -5.22 7.47
N VAL A 60 -8.49 -5.82 7.02
CA VAL A 60 -8.46 -6.74 5.89
C VAL A 60 -9.14 -8.03 6.33
N ASP A 61 -10.12 -8.48 5.56
CA ASP A 61 -10.76 -9.77 5.78
C ASP A 61 -9.89 -10.93 5.29
N GLU A 62 -10.39 -12.16 5.46
CA GLU A 62 -9.70 -13.39 5.02
C GLU A 62 -9.42 -13.44 3.52
N ASN A 63 -10.15 -12.66 2.70
CA ASN A 63 -10.00 -12.60 1.26
C ASN A 63 -9.04 -11.49 0.80
N GLY A 64 -8.43 -10.75 1.73
CA GLY A 64 -7.55 -9.63 1.38
C GLY A 64 -8.30 -8.33 1.07
N CYS A 65 -9.61 -8.26 1.33
CA CYS A 65 -10.43 -7.10 1.02
C CYS A 65 -10.56 -6.14 2.22
N VAL A 66 -10.62 -4.83 1.93
CA VAL A 66 -10.89 -3.79 2.93
C VAL A 66 -12.20 -3.12 2.58
N THR A 67 -13.16 -3.16 3.48
CA THR A 67 -14.37 -2.34 3.35
C THR A 67 -14.09 -0.93 3.85
N LEU A 68 -14.08 0.03 2.91
CA LEU A 68 -14.06 1.45 3.23
C LEU A 68 -15.50 1.88 3.55
N LYS A 69 -15.79 2.21 4.81
CA LYS A 69 -17.02 2.90 5.21
C LYS A 69 -16.86 4.40 5.06
#